data_AF-X5GYB3-F1
#
_entry.id   AF-X5GYB3-F1
#
_cell.length_a   1.000
_cell.length_b   1.000
_cell.length_c   1.000
_cell.angle_alpha   90.00
_cell.angle_beta   90.00
_cell.angle_gamma   90.00
#
_symmetry.space_group_name_H-M   'P 1'
#
loop_
_entity.id
_entity.type
_entity.pdbx_description
1 polymer ?
#
loop_
_entity_poly.entity_id
_entity_poly.type
_entity_poly.pdbx_seq_one_letter_code
_entity_poly.pdbx_strand_id
1 'polypeptide(L)' 'MTLLSSPTEPCVPTTVYHADHGRLCVCPTTGGLYVTIQPYGAPAQSITIDREQVLELIHQLQREYPTES' A
#
# COMPACT_ATOMS: atom_id res chain seq x y z
N MET A 1 -11.66 -5.21 25.52
CA MET A 1 -10.65 -5.53 24.49
C MET A 1 -11.23 -5.10 23.16
N THR A 2 -10.86 -3.94 22.66
CA THR A 2 -11.43 -3.39 21.43
C THR A 2 -10.67 -3.99 20.26
N LEU A 3 -11.27 -4.99 19.61
CA LEU A 3 -10.79 -5.52 18.33
C LEU A 3 -10.94 -4.40 17.30
N LEU A 4 -9.83 -3.77 16.92
CA LEU A 4 -9.78 -2.90 15.75
C LEU A 4 -10.18 -3.75 14.54
N SER A 5 -11.40 -3.52 14.08
CA SER A 5 -12.01 -4.18 12.94
C SER A 5 -11.10 -3.97 11.74
N SER A 6 -10.73 -5.05 11.06
CA SER A 6 -10.15 -4.99 9.73
C SER A 6 -10.97 -4.01 8.88
N PRO A 7 -10.34 -3.10 8.09
CA PRO A 7 -11.09 -2.10 7.33
C PRO A 7 -12.16 -2.82 6.49
N THR A 8 -13.41 -2.43 6.74
CA THR A 8 -14.62 -3.15 6.31
C THR A 8 -14.99 -2.86 4.85
N GLU A 9 -14.19 -2.09 4.14
CA GLU A 9 -14.40 -1.83 2.71
C GLU A 9 -13.15 -2.23 1.93
N PRO A 10 -13.29 -2.94 0.79
CA PRO A 10 -12.19 -3.13 -0.13
C PRO A 10 -11.84 -1.76 -0.67
N CYS A 11 -10.88 -1.10 -0.03
CA CYS A 11 -10.36 0.15 -0.54
C CYS A 11 -9.85 -0.14 -1.95
N VAL A 12 -10.40 0.56 -2.95
CA VAL A 12 -9.96 0.40 -4.33
C VAL A 12 -8.52 0.88 -4.35
N PRO A 13 -7.53 0.01 -4.63
CA PRO A 13 -6.14 0.40 -4.52
C PRO A 13 -5.87 1.49 -5.56
N THR A 14 -5.47 2.66 -5.07
CA THR A 14 -5.05 3.76 -5.94
C THR A 14 -3.79 3.38 -6.69
N THR A 15 -2.97 2.51 -6.09
CA THR A 15 -1.75 2.00 -6.75
C THR A 15 -1.53 0.54 -6.41
N VAL A 16 -1.16 -0.23 -7.43
CA VAL A 16 -0.80 -1.64 -7.30
C VAL A 16 0.61 -1.82 -7.84
N TYR A 17 1.54 -2.17 -6.96
CA TYR A 17 2.91 -2.50 -7.32
C TYR A 17 3.03 -4.01 -7.47
N HIS A 18 3.47 -4.45 -8.64
CA HIS A 18 3.75 -5.86 -8.91
C HIS A 18 5.19 -6.17 -8.53
N ALA A 19 5.37 -7.28 -7.81
CA ALA A 19 6.65 -7.83 -7.40
C ALA A 19 6.73 -9.31 -7.83
N ASP A 20 7.93 -9.89 -7.82
CA ASP A 20 8.16 -11.26 -8.30
C ASP A 20 7.30 -12.33 -7.60
N HIS A 21 6.91 -12.07 -6.35
CA HIS A 21 6.23 -13.03 -5.48
C HIS A 21 4.87 -12.54 -4.98
N GLY A 22 4.33 -11.48 -5.57
CA GLY A 22 3.05 -10.93 -5.14
C GLY A 22 2.79 -9.54 -5.67
N ARG A 23 1.86 -8.86 -5.00
CA ARG A 23 1.59 -7.44 -5.23
C ARG A 23 1.42 -6.70 -3.93
N LEU A 24 1.77 -5.42 -3.98
CA LEU A 24 1.56 -4.47 -2.90
C LEU A 24 0.50 -3.47 -3.35
N CYS A 25 -0.63 -3.47 -2.65
CA CYS A 25 -1.75 -2.58 -2.91
C CYS A 25 -1.71 -1.44 -1.90
N VAL A 26 -1.64 -0.21 -2.40
CA VAL A 26 -1.64 1.00 -1.58
C VAL A 26 -2.96 1.72 -1.71
N CYS A 27 -3.53 2.03 -0.56
CA CYS A 27 -4.85 2.61 -0.39
C CYS A 27 -4.74 3.83 0.52
N PRO A 28 -4.90 5.04 -0.01
CA PRO A 28 -5.02 6.25 0.78
C PRO A 28 -6.30 6.20 1.64
N THR A 29 -6.20 6.62 2.90
CA THR A 29 -7.33 6.72 3.83
C THR A 29 -7.35 8.10 4.46
N THR A 30 -8.47 8.49 5.08
CA THR A 30 -8.59 9.75 5.84
C THR A 30 -7.66 9.81 7.05
N GLY A 31 -7.15 8.66 7.53
CA GLY A 31 -6.24 8.56 8.68
C GLY A 31 -4.79 8.26 8.32
N GLY A 32 -4.43 8.21 7.04
CA GLY A 32 -3.09 7.86 6.57
C GLY A 32 -3.11 6.82 5.46
N LEU A 33 -2.14 5.91 5.45
CA LEU A 33 -1.96 4.94 4.37
C LEU A 33 -2.31 3.52 4.82
N TYR A 34 -3.16 2.84 4.05
CA TYR A 34 -3.40 1.41 4.19
C TYR A 34 -2.62 0.65 3.12
N VAL A 35 -1.79 -0.30 3.55
CA VAL A 35 -0.95 -1.10 2.65
C VAL A 35 -1.33 -2.56 2.82
N THR A 36 -1.71 -3.21 1.73
CA THR A 36 -2.01 -4.64 1.69
C THR A 36 -0.96 -5.37 0.86
N ILE A 37 -0.41 -6.45 1.42
CA ILE A 37 0.54 -7.33 0.73
C ILE A 37 -0.21 -8.59 0.34
N GLN A 38 -0.23 -8.91 -0.96
CA GLN A 38 -0.87 -10.12 -1.48
C GLN A 38 0.15 -11.04 -2.16
N PRO A 39 0.59 -12.11 -1.49
CA PRO A 39 1.54 -13.06 -2.06
C PRO A 39 0.94 -14.01 -3.08
N TYR A 40 1.77 -14.43 -4.03
CA TYR A 40 1.49 -15.46 -5.03
C TYR A 40 2.20 -16.77 -4.67
N GLY A 41 1.71 -17.42 -3.62
CA GLY A 41 2.24 -18.73 -3.18
C GLY A 41 3.59 -18.68 -2.45
N ALA A 42 4.13 -17.49 -2.20
CA ALA A 42 5.34 -17.28 -1.42
C ALA A 42 5.02 -16.60 -0.07
N PRO A 43 5.94 -16.60 0.91
CA PRO A 43 5.77 -15.85 2.15
C PRO A 43 5.64 -14.34 1.90
N ALA A 44 4.79 -13.62 2.64
CA ALA A 44 4.63 -12.16 2.45
C ALA A 44 5.95 -11.38 2.61
N GLN A 45 6.85 -11.88 3.45
CA GLN A 45 8.20 -11.32 3.67
C GLN A 45 9.16 -11.46 2.47
N SER A 46 8.83 -12.27 1.46
CA SER A 46 9.61 -12.38 0.23
C SER A 46 9.18 -11.39 -0.85
N ILE A 47 8.23 -10.50 -0.55
CA ILE A 47 7.77 -9.47 -1.49
C ILE A 47 8.58 -8.22 -1.25
N THR A 48 9.39 -7.88 -2.24
CA THR A 48 10.17 -6.65 -2.31
C THR A 48 9.69 -5.83 -3.47
N ILE A 49 9.59 -4.52 -3.28
CA ILE A 49 9.37 -3.54 -4.35
C ILE A 49 10.68 -2.81 -4.61
N ASP A 50 10.94 -2.47 -5.86
CA ASP A 50 12.19 -1.83 -6.27
C ASP A 50 12.25 -0.36 -5.89
N ARG A 51 13.45 0.21 -5.94
CA ARG A 51 13.69 1.62 -5.63
C ARG A 51 12.82 2.54 -6.48
N GLU A 52 12.67 2.27 -7.78
CA GLU A 52 11.80 3.10 -8.62
C GLU A 52 10.34 3.08 -8.16
N GLN A 53 9.82 1.90 -7.79
CA GLN A 53 8.45 1.73 -7.30
C GLN A 53 8.23 2.47 -5.96
N VAL A 54 9.23 2.45 -5.07
CA VAL A 54 9.19 3.22 -3.82
C VAL A 54 9.17 4.73 -4.08
N LEU A 55 9.97 5.21 -5.04
CA LEU A 55 9.99 6.64 -5.39
C LEU A 55 8.67 7.08 -6.02
N GLU A 56 8.08 6.25 -6.88
CA GLU A 56 6.75 6.49 -7.46
C GLU A 56 5.69 6.62 -6.37
N LEU A 57 5.72 5.71 -5.39
CA LEU A 57 4.83 5.76 -4.23
C LEU A 57 4.97 7.08 -3.46
N ILE A 58 6.20 7.48 -3.14
CA ILE A 58 6.45 8.72 -2.39
C ILE A 58 5.92 9.94 -3.17
N HIS A 59 6.22 10.04 -4.47
CA HIS A 59 5.75 11.15 -5.28
C HIS A 59 4.22 11.20 -5.39
N GLN A 60 3.56 10.05 -5.49
CA GLN A 60 2.11 9.99 -5.51
C GLN A 60 1.51 10.47 -4.18
N LEU A 61 2.05 10.00 -3.05
CA LEU A 61 1.61 10.41 -1.72
C LEU A 61 1.78 11.92 -1.51
N GLN A 62 2.90 12.50 -1.95
CA GLN A 62 3.13 13.94 -1.88
C GLN A 62 2.14 14.74 -2.74
N ARG A 63 1.69 14.19 -3.88
CA ARG A 63 0.71 14.84 -4.76
C ARG A 63 -0.70 14.77 -4.18
N GLU A 64 -1.08 13.64 -3.62
CA GLU A 64 -2.43 13.41 -3.05
C GLU A 64 -2.59 14.05 -1.66
N TYR A 65 -1.50 14.13 -0.90
CA TYR A 65 -1.44 14.72 0.44
C TYR A 65 -0.32 15.77 0.48
N PRO A 66 -0.53 16.94 -0.14
CA PRO A 66 0.41 18.04 0.03
C PRO A 66 0.42 18.41 1.51
N THR A 67 1.59 18.35 2.15
CA THR A 67 1.77 18.91 3.49
C THR A 67 1.50 20.41 3.36
N GLU A 68 0.36 20.88 3.87
CA GLU A 68 0.14 22.33 3.99
C GLU A 68 1.25 22.88 4.87
N SER A 69 2.03 23.78 4.28
CA SER A 69 3.22 24.38 4.86
C SER A 69 2.90 25.68 5.58
#